data_AF-A0A127SB48-F1
#
_entry.id   AF-A0A127SB48-F1
#
_cell.length_a   1.000
_cell.length_b   1.000
_cell.length_c   1.000
_cell.angle_alpha   90.00
_cell.angle_beta   90.00
_cell.angle_gamma   90.00
#
_symmetry.space_group_name_H-M   'P 1'
#
loop_
_entity.id
_entity.type
_entity.pdbx_description
1 polymer ?
#
loop_
_entity_poly.entity_id
_entity_poly.type
_entity_poly.pdbx_seq_one_letter_code
_entity_poly.pdbx_strand_id
1 'polypeptide(L)'
;MINMVKLPTSKSELFLRVAKGHFATSHSHINYYIDVTTQKSRLSEAKAVAKELVSAYQHSTIVDTVLCLDGTQVIGTCLANELTKDGFTNMNAHKTIYIVTPEYTSGSQIILRDNLAPMVKGKHVLILAASITTGYTIQAAVEAVNYYGGIVAGLSAIFGR
;
A
#
# COMPACT_ATOMS: atom_id res chain seq x y z
N MET A 1 3.58 -16.10 23.29
CA MET A 1 4.45 -15.60 22.21
C MET A 1 4.14 -16.42 20.96
N ILE A 2 3.83 -15.78 19.84
CA ILE A 2 3.48 -16.49 18.59
C ILE A 2 4.78 -17.03 17.98
N ASN A 3 4.82 -18.32 17.61
CA ASN A 3 5.98 -18.90 16.94
C ASN A 3 5.99 -18.48 15.46
N MET A 4 7.03 -17.78 15.03
CA MET A 4 7.17 -17.25 13.67
C MET A 4 8.28 -17.94 12.91
N VAL A 5 7.96 -18.33 11.67
CA VAL A 5 8.92 -18.88 10.71
C VAL A 5 9.22 -17.81 9.66
N LYS A 6 10.50 -17.65 9.30
CA LYS A 6 10.90 -16.78 8.19
C LYS A 6 10.86 -17.57 6.88
N LEU A 7 10.09 -17.10 5.92
CA LEU A 7 10.10 -17.59 4.54
C LEU A 7 10.96 -16.65 3.70
N PRO A 8 11.96 -17.17 2.97
CA PRO A 8 12.75 -16.37 2.04
C PRO A 8 11.88 -15.90 0.88
N THR A 9 12.18 -14.71 0.36
CA THR A 9 11.63 -14.23 -0.91
C THR A 9 12.70 -14.34 -2.00
N SER A 10 12.35 -14.01 -3.26
CA SER A 10 13.32 -13.90 -4.35
C SER A 10 14.39 -12.81 -4.11
N LYS A 11 14.23 -11.96 -3.09
CA LYS A 11 15.18 -10.91 -2.69
C LYS A 11 15.74 -11.23 -1.31
N SER A 12 17.06 -11.28 -1.20
CA SER A 12 17.77 -11.65 0.03
C SER A 12 17.52 -10.69 1.21
N GLU A 13 17.06 -9.47 0.94
CA GLU A 13 16.79 -8.46 1.96
C GLU A 13 15.33 -8.49 2.46
N LEU A 14 14.45 -9.28 1.84
CA LEU A 14 13.03 -9.36 2.18
C LEU A 14 12.65 -10.77 2.62
N PHE A 15 12.00 -10.86 3.78
CA PHE A 15 11.51 -12.13 4.34
C PHE A 15 10.05 -11.97 4.78
N LEU A 16 9.24 -12.99 4.49
CA LEU A 16 7.89 -13.08 5.05
C LEU A 16 7.97 -13.80 6.39
N ARG A 17 7.35 -13.24 7.43
CA ARG A 17 7.24 -13.89 8.73
C ARG A 17 5.86 -14.51 8.82
N VAL A 18 5.79 -15.83 9.01
CA VAL A 18 4.52 -16.56 9.02
C VAL A 18 4.36 -17.31 10.34
N ALA A 19 3.18 -17.18 10.92
CA ALA A 19 2.77 -17.94 12.09
C ALA A 19 1.63 -18.89 11.74
N LYS A 20 1.77 -20.17 12.14
CA LYS A 20 0.67 -21.13 12.06
C LYS A 20 -0.18 -21.05 13.32
N GLY A 21 -1.50 -21.04 13.18
CA GLY A 21 -2.43 -20.91 14.30
C GLY A 21 -3.88 -20.90 13.84
N HIS A 22 -4.77 -20.42 14.68
CA HIS A 22 -6.16 -20.16 14.31
C HIS A 22 -6.43 -18.67 14.50
N PHE A 23 -6.51 -17.93 13.40
CA PHE A 23 -6.70 -16.49 13.39
C PHE A 23 -8.03 -16.15 12.73
N ALA A 24 -8.65 -15.06 13.16
CA ALA A 24 -9.91 -14.57 12.61
C ALA A 24 -9.70 -13.18 11.98
N THR A 25 -10.31 -13.00 10.82
CA THR A 25 -10.55 -11.69 10.18
C THR A 25 -12.06 -11.44 10.20
N SER A 26 -12.49 -10.21 9.88
CA SER A 26 -13.93 -9.86 9.87
C SER A 26 -14.79 -10.77 8.98
N HIS A 27 -14.19 -11.46 8.00
CA HIS A 27 -14.91 -12.26 7.01
C HIS A 27 -14.40 -13.71 6.86
N SER A 28 -13.37 -14.14 7.60
CA SER A 28 -12.81 -15.49 7.44
C SER A 28 -11.94 -15.94 8.62
N HIS A 29 -11.83 -17.25 8.79
CA HIS A 29 -10.83 -17.88 9.67
C HIS A 29 -9.64 -18.34 8.83
N ILE A 30 -8.42 -18.05 9.28
CA ILE A 30 -7.18 -18.38 8.59
C ILE A 30 -6.24 -19.18 9.49
N ASN A 31 -5.58 -20.17 8.90
CA ASN A 31 -4.66 -21.06 9.63
C ASN A 31 -3.21 -20.56 9.65
N TYR A 32 -2.94 -19.50 8.88
CA TYR A 32 -1.63 -18.89 8.75
C TYR A 32 -1.78 -17.38 8.79
N TYR A 33 -0.98 -16.72 9.63
CA TYR A 33 -0.88 -15.28 9.73
C TYR A 33 0.45 -14.82 9.15
N ILE A 34 0.40 -13.87 8.21
CA ILE A 34 1.60 -13.23 7.66
C ILE A 34 1.83 -11.94 8.43
N ASP A 35 2.93 -11.89 9.17
CA ASP A 35 3.37 -10.71 9.88
C ASP A 35 4.14 -9.76 8.96
N VAL A 36 3.50 -8.63 8.69
CA VAL A 36 4.05 -7.49 7.92
C VAL A 36 4.46 -6.32 8.82
N THR A 37 4.40 -6.48 10.14
CA THR A 37 4.63 -5.40 11.12
C THR A 37 6.01 -4.78 10.93
N THR A 38 7.05 -5.59 10.75
CA THR A 38 8.41 -5.09 10.53
C THR A 38 8.55 -4.29 9.24
N GLN A 39 7.88 -4.70 8.17
CA GLN A 39 7.91 -4.02 6.87
C GLN A 39 7.19 -2.67 6.95
N LYS A 40 6.12 -2.58 7.75
CA LYS A 40 5.36 -1.33 7.96
C LYS A 40 6.04 -0.36 8.92
N SER A 41 6.85 -0.85 9.85
CA SER A 41 7.37 -0.03 10.95
C SER A 41 8.88 0.21 10.93
N ARG A 42 9.68 -0.62 10.27
CA ARG A 42 11.15 -0.45 10.19
C ARG A 42 11.53 0.21 8.88
N LEU A 43 12.20 1.35 8.96
CA LEU A 43 12.61 2.14 7.79
C LEU A 43 13.44 1.33 6.77
N SER A 44 14.37 0.48 7.22
CA SER A 44 15.20 -0.33 6.31
C SER A 44 14.37 -1.33 5.51
N GLU A 45 13.42 -2.00 6.16
CA GLU A 45 12.51 -2.97 5.53
C GLU A 45 11.52 -2.25 4.60
N ALA A 46 10.96 -1.11 5.04
CA ALA A 46 10.08 -0.29 4.21
C ALA A 46 10.77 0.21 2.93
N LYS A 47 12.06 0.61 3.02
CA LYS A 47 12.87 0.96 1.85
C LYS A 47 13.10 -0.22 0.90
N ALA A 48 13.39 -1.40 1.44
CA ALA A 48 13.57 -2.61 0.64
C ALA A 48 12.27 -2.99 -0.09
N VAL A 49 11.12 -2.92 0.60
CA VAL A 49 9.80 -3.14 -0.01
C VAL A 49 9.51 -2.09 -1.08
N ALA A 50 9.73 -0.81 -0.80
CA ALA A 50 9.51 0.27 -1.76
C ALA A 50 10.32 0.11 -3.06
N LYS A 51 11.60 -0.29 -2.95
CA LYS A 51 12.45 -0.58 -4.12
C LYS A 51 11.94 -1.73 -4.96
N GLU A 52 11.34 -2.73 -4.33
CA GLU A 52 10.76 -3.84 -5.09
C GLU A 52 9.48 -3.39 -5.80
N LEU A 53 8.58 -2.72 -5.09
CA LEU A 53 7.32 -2.23 -5.63
C LEU A 53 7.53 -1.22 -6.77
N VAL A 54 8.53 -0.35 -6.67
CA VAL A 54 8.75 0.70 -7.68
C VAL A 54 9.12 0.14 -9.05
N SER A 55 9.77 -1.03 -9.10
CA SER A 55 10.17 -1.69 -10.36
C SER A 55 8.98 -1.97 -11.29
N ALA A 56 7.79 -2.19 -10.73
CA ALA A 56 6.56 -2.40 -11.49
C ALA A 56 6.04 -1.13 -12.18
N TYR A 57 6.49 0.06 -11.78
CA TYR A 57 5.98 1.36 -12.23
C TYR A 57 7.01 2.15 -13.08
N GLN A 58 8.13 1.55 -13.46
CA GLN A 58 9.28 2.21 -14.11
C GLN A 58 8.98 2.91 -15.44
N HIS A 59 7.94 2.52 -16.19
CA HIS A 59 7.87 2.86 -17.61
C HIS A 59 6.60 3.57 -18.11
N SER A 60 5.52 3.71 -17.32
CA SER A 60 4.30 4.34 -17.87
C SER A 60 3.27 4.88 -16.88
N THR A 61 3.41 4.66 -15.58
CA THR A 61 2.36 5.02 -14.61
C THR A 61 2.66 6.37 -13.97
N ILE A 62 1.83 7.38 -14.27
CA ILE A 62 1.84 8.65 -13.55
C ILE A 62 1.26 8.40 -12.15
N VAL A 63 1.97 8.86 -11.11
CA VAL A 63 1.49 8.79 -9.72
C VAL A 63 1.59 10.17 -9.09
N ASP A 64 0.44 10.73 -8.74
CA ASP A 64 0.32 11.98 -7.99
C ASP A 64 0.15 11.73 -6.50
N THR A 65 -0.50 10.64 -6.14
CA THR A 65 -0.92 10.36 -4.76
C THR A 65 -0.80 8.88 -4.46
N VAL A 66 -0.28 8.54 -3.29
CA VAL A 66 -0.29 7.18 -2.73
C VAL A 66 -1.31 7.13 -1.61
N LEU A 67 -2.41 6.40 -1.82
CA LEU A 67 -3.41 6.10 -0.80
C LEU A 67 -2.96 4.87 -0.01
N CYS A 68 -2.50 5.11 1.22
CA CYS A 68 -1.96 4.08 2.12
C CYS A 68 -3.05 3.46 2.98
N LEU A 69 -3.31 2.18 2.78
CA LEU A 69 -4.23 1.36 3.59
C LEU A 69 -3.45 0.60 4.66
N ASP A 70 -4.13 0.19 5.74
CA ASP A 70 -3.63 -0.77 6.74
C ASP A 70 -2.26 -0.44 7.38
N GLY A 71 -1.96 0.85 7.54
CA GLY A 71 -0.72 1.30 8.18
C GLY A 71 0.51 1.26 7.27
N THR A 72 0.33 1.39 5.95
CA THR A 72 1.43 1.34 4.97
C THR A 72 2.12 2.68 4.73
N GLN A 73 1.88 3.72 5.56
CA GLN A 73 2.38 5.08 5.30
C GLN A 73 3.90 5.14 5.17
N VAL A 74 4.64 4.43 6.02
CA VAL A 74 6.12 4.42 5.96
C VAL A 74 6.62 3.84 4.64
N ILE A 75 5.94 2.78 4.14
CA ILE A 75 6.24 2.17 2.84
C ILE A 75 5.85 3.13 1.72
N GLY A 76 4.66 3.75 1.81
CA GLY A 76 4.19 4.73 0.83
C GLY A 76 5.12 5.92 0.70
N THR A 77 5.64 6.45 1.82
CA THR A 77 6.66 7.51 1.82
C THR A 77 7.95 7.05 1.16
N CYS A 78 8.43 5.84 1.47
CA CYS A 78 9.64 5.30 0.83
C CYS A 78 9.40 5.11 -0.68
N LEU A 79 8.24 4.59 -1.08
CA LEU A 79 7.85 4.37 -2.46
C LEU A 79 7.79 5.68 -3.25
N ALA A 80 7.12 6.69 -2.70
CA ALA A 80 7.09 8.03 -3.30
C ALA A 80 8.50 8.60 -3.47
N ASN A 81 9.38 8.42 -2.48
CA ASN A 81 10.77 8.85 -2.58
C ASN A 81 11.58 8.07 -3.64
N GLU A 82 11.28 6.79 -3.89
CA GLU A 82 11.91 6.04 -4.98
C GLU A 82 11.38 6.50 -6.34
N LEU A 83 10.06 6.75 -6.46
CA LEU A 83 9.42 7.24 -7.70
C LEU A 83 9.92 8.62 -8.14
N THR A 84 10.43 9.44 -7.22
CA THR A 84 10.95 10.78 -7.54
C THR A 84 12.44 10.80 -7.90
N LYS A 85 13.15 9.66 -7.84
CA LYS A 85 14.56 9.58 -8.23
C LYS A 85 14.76 9.58 -9.74
N ASP A 86 15.93 10.08 -10.15
CA ASP A 86 16.37 10.09 -11.55
C ASP A 86 16.34 8.66 -12.12
N GLY A 87 15.58 8.46 -13.20
CA GLY A 87 15.35 7.15 -13.84
C GLY A 87 13.88 6.73 -13.92
N PHE A 88 13.00 7.37 -13.14
CA PHE A 88 11.55 7.23 -13.28
C PHE A 88 10.99 8.43 -14.01
N THR A 89 10.36 8.21 -15.17
CA THR A 89 9.70 9.26 -15.95
C THR A 89 8.42 9.67 -15.25
N ASN A 90 8.54 10.31 -14.10
CA ASN A 90 7.40 10.86 -13.40
C ASN A 90 6.95 12.08 -14.21
N MET A 91 5.92 11.89 -15.05
CA MET A 91 5.33 12.96 -15.88
C MET A 91 4.58 13.99 -15.02
N ASN A 92 4.66 13.88 -13.69
CA ASN A 92 4.11 14.85 -12.77
C ASN A 92 4.98 16.12 -12.78
N ALA A 93 4.49 17.16 -13.46
CA ALA A 93 5.16 18.45 -13.62
C ALA A 93 5.56 19.12 -12.29
N HIS A 94 5.03 18.67 -11.14
CA HIS A 94 5.23 19.27 -9.82
C HIS A 94 6.16 18.50 -8.85
N LYS A 95 6.88 17.46 -9.30
CA LYS A 95 7.89 16.70 -8.50
C LYS A 95 7.46 16.21 -7.12
N THR A 96 6.17 16.26 -6.77
CA THR A 96 5.68 16.00 -5.41
C THR A 96 4.57 14.96 -5.48
N ILE A 97 4.67 13.94 -4.63
CA ILE A 97 3.68 12.87 -4.49
C ILE A 97 3.06 12.99 -3.10
N TYR A 98 1.73 13.00 -3.03
CA TYR A 98 1.01 13.05 -1.76
C TYR A 98 0.91 11.67 -1.12
N ILE A 99 1.10 11.60 0.20
CA ILE A 99 0.85 10.38 0.98
C ILE A 99 -0.42 10.59 1.80
N VAL A 100 -1.47 9.85 1.46
CA VAL A 100 -2.80 10.01 2.08
C VAL A 100 -3.16 8.72 2.82
N THR A 101 -3.68 8.87 4.04
CA THR A 101 -4.30 7.76 4.77
C THR A 101 -5.79 8.07 4.90
N PRO A 102 -6.69 7.13 4.54
CA PRO A 102 -8.11 7.33 4.74
C PRO A 102 -8.54 7.10 6.19
N GLU A 103 -9.74 7.57 6.51
CA GLU A 103 -10.49 7.16 7.69
C GLU A 103 -11.49 6.06 7.32
N TYR A 104 -11.90 5.27 8.31
CA TYR A 104 -12.85 4.19 8.14
C TYR A 104 -14.11 4.43 8.97
N THR A 105 -15.29 4.18 8.40
CA THR A 105 -16.52 4.11 9.18
C THR A 105 -16.62 2.79 9.92
N SER A 106 -17.57 2.68 10.86
CA SER A 106 -17.94 1.43 11.51
C SER A 106 -18.36 0.33 10.50
N GLY A 107 -18.77 0.71 9.28
CA GLY A 107 -19.11 -0.20 8.19
C GLY A 107 -17.95 -0.53 7.24
N SER A 108 -16.70 -0.22 7.61
CA SER A 108 -15.50 -0.39 6.77
C SER A 108 -15.50 0.43 5.46
N GLN A 109 -16.36 1.45 5.35
CA GLN A 109 -16.30 2.39 4.23
C GLN A 109 -15.13 3.34 4.42
N ILE A 110 -14.45 3.65 3.31
CA ILE A 110 -13.33 4.59 3.29
C ILE A 110 -13.84 6.02 3.13
N ILE A 111 -13.38 6.90 4.02
CA ILE A 111 -13.67 8.34 4.01
C ILE A 111 -12.37 9.10 3.82
N LEU A 112 -12.39 10.09 2.91
CA LEU A 112 -11.40 11.15 2.86
C LEU A 112 -12.06 12.44 3.33
N ARG A 113 -11.53 13.03 4.42
CA ARG A 113 -12.03 14.33 4.89
C ARG A 113 -11.81 15.41 3.84
N ASP A 114 -12.56 16.50 3.96
CA ASP A 114 -12.53 17.61 3.01
C ASP A 114 -11.13 18.21 2.82
N ASN A 115 -10.29 18.20 3.85
CA ASN A 115 -8.90 18.66 3.77
C ASN A 115 -7.98 17.70 3.00
N LEU A 116 -8.36 16.42 2.85
CA LEU A 116 -7.63 15.42 2.08
C LEU A 116 -8.15 15.29 0.64
N ALA A 117 -9.41 15.68 0.37
CA ALA A 117 -10.01 15.58 -0.96
C ALA A 117 -9.19 16.26 -2.08
N PRO A 118 -8.56 17.45 -1.90
CA PRO A 118 -7.72 18.06 -2.93
C PRO A 118 -6.46 17.25 -3.28
N MET A 119 -6.03 16.35 -2.39
CA MET A 119 -4.89 15.45 -2.65
C MET A 119 -5.29 14.26 -3.52
N VAL A 120 -6.57 14.03 -3.79
CA VAL A 120 -7.08 12.91 -4.59
C VAL A 120 -7.81 13.38 -5.85
N LYS A 121 -8.55 14.49 -5.77
CA LYS A 121 -9.36 15.01 -6.86
C LYS A 121 -8.52 15.35 -8.10
N GLY A 122 -8.83 14.71 -9.23
CA GLY A 122 -8.15 14.88 -10.51
C GLY A 122 -6.71 14.36 -10.53
N LYS A 123 -6.33 13.53 -9.55
CA LYS A 123 -4.97 13.00 -9.39
C LYS A 123 -4.90 11.51 -9.72
N HIS A 124 -3.76 11.07 -10.23
CA HIS A 124 -3.46 9.65 -10.41
C HIS A 124 -3.08 9.03 -9.07
N VAL A 125 -3.97 8.20 -8.52
CA VAL A 125 -3.86 7.60 -7.19
C VAL A 125 -3.39 6.15 -7.29
N LEU A 126 -2.23 5.87 -6.71
CA LEU A 126 -1.75 4.53 -6.43
C LEU A 126 -2.31 4.06 -5.08
N ILE A 127 -3.02 2.95 -5.07
CA ILE A 127 -3.55 2.36 -3.82
C ILE A 127 -2.53 1.35 -3.29
N LEU A 128 -2.05 1.56 -2.06
CA LEU A 128 -1.07 0.72 -1.40
C LEU A 128 -1.68 0.01 -0.20
N ALA A 129 -1.69 -1.32 -0.22
CA ALA A 129 -2.16 -2.16 0.88
C ALA A 129 -1.03 -3.02 1.47
N ALA A 130 -1.18 -3.43 2.72
CA ALA A 130 -0.22 -4.33 3.34
C ALA A 130 -0.42 -5.76 2.81
N SER A 131 -1.67 -6.21 2.76
CA SER A 131 -2.03 -7.55 2.29
C SER A 131 -3.39 -7.49 1.59
N ILE A 132 -3.53 -8.18 0.45
CA ILE A 132 -4.82 -8.38 -0.23
C ILE A 132 -5.24 -9.84 -0.06
N THR A 133 -6.40 -10.07 0.53
CA THR A 133 -6.95 -11.42 0.76
C THR A 133 -8.24 -11.65 -0.01
N THR A 134 -9.32 -10.92 0.31
CA THR A 134 -10.64 -11.06 -0.33
C THR A 134 -10.93 -9.94 -1.34
N GLY A 135 -10.09 -8.92 -1.41
CA GLY A 135 -10.26 -7.78 -2.31
C GLY A 135 -11.25 -6.71 -1.84
N TYR A 136 -12.08 -6.96 -0.82
CA TYR A 136 -13.09 -5.99 -0.35
C TYR A 136 -12.50 -4.63 0.03
N THR A 137 -11.38 -4.61 0.76
CA THR A 137 -10.70 -3.36 1.14
C THR A 137 -10.23 -2.58 -0.08
N ILE A 138 -9.75 -3.28 -1.11
CA ILE A 138 -9.30 -2.67 -2.36
C ILE A 138 -10.50 -2.13 -3.14
N GLN A 139 -11.59 -2.88 -3.22
CA GLN A 139 -12.81 -2.42 -3.86
C GLN A 139 -13.33 -1.13 -3.20
N ALA A 140 -13.41 -1.10 -1.87
CA ALA A 140 -13.80 0.09 -1.13
C ALA A 140 -12.84 1.28 -1.39
N ALA A 141 -11.54 1.02 -1.53
CA ALA A 141 -10.56 2.06 -1.83
C ALA A 141 -10.73 2.60 -3.26
N VAL A 142 -10.99 1.73 -4.25
CA VAL A 142 -11.28 2.12 -5.63
C VAL A 142 -12.56 2.96 -5.69
N GLU A 143 -13.62 2.52 -5.01
CA GLU A 143 -14.89 3.25 -4.91
C GLU A 143 -14.69 4.63 -4.29
N ALA A 144 -13.92 4.72 -3.20
CA ALA A 144 -13.61 6.00 -2.58
C ALA A 144 -12.79 6.92 -3.51
N VAL A 145 -11.72 6.43 -4.14
CA VAL A 145 -10.93 7.24 -5.08
C VAL A 145 -11.81 7.81 -6.18
N ASN A 146 -12.68 6.98 -6.78
CA ASN A 146 -13.61 7.44 -7.81
C ASN A 146 -14.64 8.45 -7.27
N TYR A 147 -15.18 8.22 -6.07
CA TYR A 147 -16.14 9.12 -5.42
C TYR A 147 -15.54 10.51 -5.17
N TYR A 148 -14.29 10.59 -4.72
CA TYR A 148 -13.57 11.85 -4.51
C TYR A 148 -12.96 12.42 -5.82
N GLY A 149 -13.23 11.81 -6.97
CA GLY A 149 -12.86 12.30 -8.29
C GLY A 149 -11.39 12.07 -8.66
N GLY A 150 -10.71 11.11 -8.04
CA GLY A 150 -9.37 10.67 -8.43
C GLY A 150 -9.40 9.61 -9.54
N ILE A 151 -8.22 9.31 -10.09
CA ILE A 151 -8.02 8.30 -11.14
C ILE A 151 -7.17 7.18 -10.55
N VAL A 152 -7.69 5.95 -10.53
CA VAL A 152 -6.89 4.81 -10.03
C VAL A 152 -5.76 4.51 -11.01
N ALA A 153 -4.52 4.79 -10.59
CA ALA A 153 -3.31 4.59 -11.38
C ALA A 153 -2.80 3.13 -11.30
N GLY A 154 -3.10 2.46 -10.18
CA GLY A 154 -2.71 1.08 -9.95
C GLY A 154 -3.01 0.62 -8.53
N LEU A 155 -2.81 -0.67 -8.32
CA LEU A 155 -2.93 -1.34 -7.03
C LEU A 155 -1.57 -1.96 -6.68
N SER A 156 -1.13 -1.77 -5.45
CA SER A 156 0.12 -2.32 -4.94
C SER A 156 -0.10 -2.96 -3.58
N ALA A 157 0.51 -4.12 -3.33
CA ALA A 157 0.50 -4.74 -2.02
C ALA A 157 1.82 -5.45 -1.70
N ILE A 158 2.17 -5.51 -0.42
CA ILE A 158 3.33 -6.29 0.05
C ILE A 158 3.08 -7.79 -0.17
N PHE A 159 1.84 -8.21 0.06
CA PHE A 159 1.39 -9.58 -0.13
C PHE A 159 -0.01 -9.60 -0.77
N GLY A 160 -0.24 -10.53 -1.68
CA GLY A 160 -1.55 -10.75 -2.29
C GLY A 160 -1.74 -12.25 -2.53
N ARG A 161 -2.98 -12.72 -2.35
CA ARG A 161 -3.39 -14.06 -2.78
C ARG A 161 -4.21 -13.97 -4.05
#